data_AF-S8ARV9-F1
#
_entry.id   AF-S8ARV9-F1
#
_cell.length_a   1.000
_cell.length_b   1.000
_cell.length_c   1.000
_cell.angle_alpha   90.00
_cell.angle_beta   90.00
_cell.angle_gamma   90.00
#
_symmetry.space_group_name_H-M   'P 1'
#
loop_
_entity.id
_entity.type
_entity.pdbx_description
1 polymer ?
#
loop_
_entity_poly.entity_id
_entity_poly.type
_entity_poly.pdbx_seq_one_letter_code
_entity_poly.pdbx_strand_id
1 'polypeptide(L)'
;MELILDYLQKQNRPYSATDISANLHNAVTKANAAKLLKELSDSGDLVVCVSEDIANMSTTVESLKVRTPTLKSELKTLQVTLQTLRSMPTADDLESQVGNLQQEISDLRNRLEPLRSGDVKPISAEEKQKLHMEVKRMQGLWMARKRWYKEFFDAVSDGMGGDANPQDLKERMNIDDTSEIEERIAAVKKLARLQ
;
A
#
# COMPACT_ATOMS: atom_id res chain seq x y z
N MET A 1 -44.09 52.63 -36.95
CA MET A 1 -42.65 52.86 -36.77
C MET A 1 -42.11 51.98 -35.64
N GLU A 2 -42.73 52.03 -34.46
CA GLU A 2 -42.35 51.25 -33.25
C GLU A 2 -42.22 49.73 -33.46
N LEU A 3 -43.14 49.11 -34.21
CA LEU A 3 -43.13 47.66 -34.45
C LEU A 3 -41.88 47.16 -35.21
N ILE A 4 -41.32 47.94 -36.14
CA ILE A 4 -40.09 47.56 -36.85
C ILE A 4 -38.88 47.80 -35.98
N LEU A 5 -38.86 48.89 -35.23
CA LEU A 5 -37.76 49.23 -34.32
C LEU A 5 -37.62 48.19 -33.20
N ASP A 6 -38.72 47.83 -32.53
CA ASP A 6 -38.75 46.79 -31.49
C ASP A 6 -38.33 45.42 -32.04
N TYR A 7 -38.77 45.08 -33.26
CA TYR A 7 -38.34 43.85 -33.93
C TYR A 7 -36.83 43.83 -34.20
N LEU A 8 -36.28 44.92 -34.74
CA LEU A 8 -34.84 45.03 -35.05
C LEU A 8 -33.98 45.05 -33.78
N GLN A 9 -34.44 45.71 -32.72
CA GLN A 9 -33.76 45.72 -31.42
C GLN A 9 -33.75 44.34 -30.75
N LYS A 10 -34.88 43.61 -30.78
CA LYS A 10 -34.96 42.25 -30.22
C LYS A 10 -34.10 41.24 -30.97
N GLN A 11 -34.10 41.30 -32.30
CA GLN A 11 -33.37 40.34 -33.12
C GLN A 11 -31.88 40.69 -33.27
N ASN A 12 -31.52 41.96 -33.10
CA ASN A 12 -30.17 42.51 -33.17
C ASN A 12 -29.36 41.96 -34.37
N ARG A 13 -30.00 41.90 -35.54
CA ARG A 13 -29.45 41.39 -36.79
C ARG A 13 -29.85 42.29 -37.96
N PRO A 14 -28.97 42.50 -38.95
CA PRO A 14 -29.30 43.27 -40.14
C PRO A 14 -30.30 42.48 -41.01
N TYR A 15 -31.40 43.12 -41.37
CA TYR A 15 -32.44 42.55 -42.23
C TYR A 15 -32.78 43.54 -43.36
N SER A 16 -33.09 43.02 -44.55
CA SER A 16 -33.60 43.86 -45.64
C SER A 16 -35.09 44.18 -45.45
N ALA A 17 -35.61 45.20 -46.15
CA ALA A 17 -37.04 45.53 -46.15
C ALA A 17 -37.93 44.34 -46.57
N THR A 18 -37.41 43.46 -47.43
CA THR A 18 -38.11 42.23 -47.85
C THR A 18 -38.17 41.23 -46.69
N ASP A 19 -37.05 41.05 -45.98
CA ASP A 19 -36.97 40.11 -44.85
C ASP A 19 -37.83 40.59 -43.68
N ILE A 20 -37.87 41.89 -43.40
CA ILE A 20 -38.72 42.46 -42.35
C ILE A 20 -40.20 42.24 -42.68
N SER A 21 -40.61 42.53 -43.92
CA SER A 21 -41.99 42.28 -44.38
C SER A 21 -42.37 40.80 -44.25
N ALA A 22 -41.45 39.89 -44.58
CA ALA A 22 -41.69 38.45 -44.50
C ALA A 22 -41.74 37.95 -43.04
N ASN A 23 -40.77 38.37 -42.20
CA ASN A 23 -40.65 37.95 -40.80
C ASN A 23 -41.79 38.48 -39.93
N LEU A 24 -42.37 39.63 -40.28
CA LEU A 24 -43.56 40.18 -39.64
C LEU A 24 -44.86 39.67 -40.29
N HIS A 25 -44.79 38.60 -41.08
CA HIS A 25 -45.95 37.98 -41.74
C HIS A 25 -46.81 38.97 -42.54
N ASN A 26 -46.17 39.89 -43.26
CA ASN A 26 -46.79 40.97 -44.03
C ASN A 26 -47.64 41.95 -43.21
N ALA A 27 -47.52 41.98 -41.88
CA ALA A 27 -48.12 43.02 -41.03
C ALA A 27 -47.61 44.42 -41.41
N VAL A 28 -46.41 44.50 -41.99
CA VAL A 28 -45.89 45.67 -42.70
C VAL A 28 -45.57 45.25 -44.13
N THR A 29 -46.05 46.00 -45.11
CA THR A 29 -45.72 45.76 -46.52
C THR A 29 -44.26 46.12 -46.82
N LYS A 30 -43.63 45.46 -47.79
CA LYS A 30 -42.27 45.76 -48.24
C LYS A 30 -42.03 47.25 -48.52
N ALA A 31 -42.99 47.93 -49.14
CA ALA A 31 -42.89 49.36 -49.45
C ALA A 31 -42.87 50.23 -48.19
N ASN A 32 -43.71 49.91 -47.19
CA ASN A 32 -43.75 50.63 -45.92
C ASN A 32 -42.53 50.29 -45.05
N ALA A 33 -42.06 49.05 -45.07
CA ALA A 33 -40.84 48.64 -44.39
C ALA A 33 -39.60 49.38 -44.96
N ALA A 34 -39.51 49.54 -46.28
CA ALA A 34 -38.43 50.29 -46.93
C ALA A 34 -38.44 51.79 -46.55
N LYS A 35 -39.62 52.42 -46.49
CA LYS A 35 -39.75 53.82 -46.04
C LYS A 35 -39.37 53.99 -44.58
N LEU A 36 -39.91 53.15 -43.70
CA LEU A 36 -39.66 53.23 -42.26
C LEU A 36 -38.20 52.91 -41.90
N LEU A 37 -37.56 51.96 -42.60
CA LEU A 37 -36.12 51.71 -42.43
C LEU A 37 -35.27 52.93 -42.83
N LYS A 38 -35.65 53.62 -43.90
CA LYS A 38 -34.95 54.84 -44.32
C LYS A 38 -35.13 55.96 -43.28
N GLU A 39 -36.36 56.17 -42.81
CA GLU A 39 -36.65 57.16 -41.75
C GLU A 39 -35.88 56.85 -40.45
N LEU A 40 -35.80 55.59 -40.03
CA LEU A 40 -35.05 55.15 -38.84
C LEU A 40 -33.52 55.21 -39.03
N SER A 41 -33.05 55.13 -40.28
CA SER A 41 -31.64 55.35 -40.61
C SER A 41 -31.31 56.84 -40.58
N ASP A 42 -32.20 57.68 -41.11
CA ASP A 42 -32.04 59.12 -41.16
C ASP A 42 -32.18 59.77 -39.76
N SER A 43 -32.98 59.18 -38.86
CA SER A 43 -33.09 59.60 -37.45
C SER A 43 -31.87 59.19 -36.59
N GLY A 44 -31.00 58.33 -37.12
CA GLY A 44 -29.85 57.81 -36.39
C GLY A 44 -30.20 56.74 -35.35
N ASP A 45 -31.42 56.19 -35.34
CA ASP A 45 -31.84 55.14 -34.40
C ASP A 45 -31.34 53.74 -34.81
N LEU A 46 -30.99 53.56 -36.09
CA LEU A 46 -30.36 52.36 -36.63
C LEU A 46 -28.83 52.50 -36.66
N VAL A 47 -28.21 52.69 -35.49
CA VAL A 47 -26.75 52.56 -35.37
C VAL A 47 -26.43 51.07 -35.34
N VAL A 48 -25.66 50.58 -36.31
CA VAL A 48 -24.97 49.30 -36.19
C VAL A 48 -23.95 49.47 -35.06
N CYS A 49 -24.34 49.10 -33.84
CA CYS A 49 -23.48 49.11 -32.67
C CYS A 49 -22.42 48.03 -32.85
N VAL A 50 -21.33 48.34 -33.56
CA VAL A 50 -20.02 47.76 -33.22
C VAL A 50 -19.41 48.70 -32.17
N SER A 51 -20.07 48.77 -31.02
CA SER A 51 -19.59 49.55 -29.90
C SER A 51 -18.48 48.78 -29.20
N GLU A 52 -17.43 49.48 -28.82
CA GLU A 52 -16.28 48.99 -28.03
C GLU A 52 -16.71 48.14 -26.81
N ASP A 53 -17.90 48.42 -26.28
CA ASP A 53 -18.56 47.65 -25.22
C ASP A 53 -18.82 46.18 -25.59
N ILE A 54 -19.19 45.86 -26.84
CA ILE A 54 -19.39 44.47 -27.27
C ILE A 54 -18.05 43.74 -27.32
N ALA A 55 -16.97 44.43 -27.73
CA ALA A 55 -15.63 43.86 -27.70
C ALA A 55 -15.18 43.60 -26.24
N ASN A 56 -15.43 44.54 -25.33
CA ASN A 56 -15.13 44.40 -23.90
C ASN A 56 -15.98 43.31 -23.21
N MET A 57 -17.24 43.16 -23.60
CA MET A 57 -18.09 42.05 -23.12
C MET A 57 -17.61 40.71 -23.66
N SER A 58 -17.18 40.65 -24.92
CA SER A 58 -16.63 39.44 -25.53
C SER A 58 -15.33 38.99 -24.84
N THR A 59 -14.41 39.91 -24.53
CA THR A 59 -13.19 39.60 -23.76
C THR A 59 -13.54 39.14 -22.34
N THR A 60 -14.54 39.75 -21.70
CA THR A 60 -15.02 39.33 -20.38
C THR A 60 -15.60 37.91 -20.43
N VAL A 61 -16.44 37.59 -21.42
CA VAL A 61 -17.02 36.25 -21.63
C VAL A 61 -15.92 35.23 -21.82
N GLU A 62 -14.91 35.52 -22.63
CA GLU A 62 -13.81 34.60 -22.87
C GLU A 62 -12.96 34.38 -21.61
N SER A 63 -12.72 35.45 -20.84
CA SER A 63 -12.05 35.33 -19.53
C SER A 63 -12.84 34.46 -18.54
N LEU A 64 -14.17 34.60 -18.51
CA LEU A 64 -15.05 33.83 -17.62
C LEU A 64 -15.12 32.36 -18.05
N LYS A 65 -15.12 32.07 -19.36
CA LYS A 65 -15.04 30.71 -19.89
C LYS A 65 -13.75 30.00 -19.50
N VAL A 66 -12.64 30.73 -19.35
CA VAL A 66 -11.37 30.17 -18.84
C VAL A 66 -11.39 30.05 -17.31
N ARG A 67 -11.88 31.05 -16.59
CA ARG A 67 -11.89 31.05 -15.11
C ARG A 67 -12.80 29.98 -14.51
N THR A 68 -13.95 29.72 -15.14
CA THR A 68 -14.93 28.73 -14.65
C THR A 68 -14.36 27.31 -14.53
N PRO A 69 -13.75 26.71 -15.58
CA PRO A 69 -13.15 25.39 -15.47
C PRO A 69 -11.94 25.38 -14.54
N THR A 70 -11.13 26.44 -14.50
CA THR A 70 -9.99 26.54 -13.58
C THR A 70 -10.44 26.48 -12.13
N LEU A 71 -11.36 27.36 -11.72
CA LEU A 71 -11.91 27.36 -10.36
C LEU A 71 -12.61 26.03 -10.01
N LYS A 72 -13.29 25.40 -10.98
CA LYS A 72 -13.90 24.09 -10.78
C LYS A 72 -12.86 23.00 -10.53
N SER A 73 -11.73 23.04 -11.22
CA SER A 73 -10.61 22.11 -11.00
C SER A 73 -9.94 22.34 -9.64
N GLU A 74 -9.71 23.60 -9.26
CA GLU A 74 -9.18 23.97 -7.94
C GLU A 74 -10.11 23.49 -6.82
N LEU A 75 -11.41 23.73 -6.93
CA LEU A 75 -12.40 23.24 -5.96
C LEU A 75 -12.31 21.72 -5.80
N LYS A 76 -12.22 20.97 -6.92
CA LYS A 76 -12.07 19.51 -6.87
C LYS A 76 -10.78 19.10 -6.15
N THR A 77 -9.66 19.79 -6.39
CA THR A 77 -8.38 19.51 -5.72
C THR A 77 -8.44 19.82 -4.22
N LEU A 78 -9.04 20.96 -3.84
CA LEU A 78 -9.27 21.36 -2.45
C LEU A 78 -10.21 20.39 -1.73
N GLN A 79 -11.22 19.88 -2.41
CA GLN A 79 -12.14 18.91 -1.83
C GLN A 79 -11.45 17.57 -1.54
N VAL A 80 -10.57 17.11 -2.44
CA VAL A 80 -9.77 15.89 -2.22
C VAL A 80 -8.79 16.09 -1.06
N THR A 81 -8.02 17.18 -1.05
CA THR A 81 -7.06 17.46 0.04
C THR A 81 -7.75 17.56 1.40
N LEU A 82 -8.92 18.19 1.46
CA LEU A 82 -9.72 18.27 2.68
C LEU A 82 -10.21 16.88 3.14
N GLN A 83 -10.68 16.03 2.23
CA GLN A 83 -11.03 14.65 2.59
C GLN A 83 -9.82 13.86 3.11
N THR A 84 -8.66 13.98 2.46
CA THR A 84 -7.42 13.35 2.92
C THR A 84 -7.06 13.81 4.32
N LEU A 85 -7.02 15.11 4.58
CA LEU A 85 -6.72 15.67 5.91
C LEU A 85 -7.73 15.23 6.97
N ARG A 86 -9.02 15.17 6.64
CA ARG A 86 -10.05 14.66 7.56
C ARG A 86 -9.93 13.18 7.88
N SER A 87 -9.34 12.40 6.97
CA SER A 87 -9.09 10.96 7.19
C SER A 87 -7.80 10.68 7.97
N MET A 88 -6.95 11.69 8.17
CA MET A 88 -5.74 11.53 8.96
C MET A 88 -6.09 11.59 10.46
N PRO A 89 -5.42 10.78 11.30
CA PRO A 89 -5.58 10.87 12.74
C PRO A 89 -5.17 12.27 13.23
N THR A 90 -5.87 12.76 14.23
CA THR A 90 -5.54 14.05 14.85
C THR A 90 -4.22 13.96 15.63
N ALA A 91 -3.63 15.11 15.97
CA ALA A 91 -2.45 15.14 16.83
C ALA A 91 -2.70 14.43 18.17
N ASP A 92 -3.88 14.65 18.76
CA ASP A 92 -4.31 14.00 20.00
C ASP A 92 -4.44 12.47 19.84
N ASP A 93 -4.99 12.00 18.71
CA ASP A 93 -5.08 10.56 18.40
C ASP A 93 -3.68 9.93 18.27
N LEU A 94 -2.75 10.64 17.65
CA LEU A 94 -1.36 10.18 17.50
C LEU A 94 -0.65 10.15 18.85
N GLU A 95 -0.86 11.15 19.70
CA GLU A 95 -0.28 11.19 21.05
C GLU A 95 -0.80 10.03 21.92
N SER A 96 -2.10 9.75 21.84
CA SER A 96 -2.71 8.58 22.49
C SER A 96 -2.13 7.26 21.98
N GLN A 97 -1.97 7.11 20.66
CA GLN A 97 -1.33 5.92 20.07
C GLN A 97 0.12 5.75 20.53
N VAL A 98 0.90 6.84 20.57
CA VAL A 98 2.28 6.82 21.07
C VAL A 98 2.31 6.38 22.53
N GLY A 99 1.43 6.93 23.38
CA GLY A 99 1.33 6.52 24.78
C GLY A 99 1.01 5.03 24.94
N ASN A 100 0.04 4.52 24.18
CA ASN A 100 -0.33 3.10 24.19
C ASN A 100 0.83 2.19 23.77
N LEU A 101 1.52 2.54 22.67
CA LEU A 101 2.67 1.78 22.18
C LEU A 101 3.85 1.81 23.16
N GLN A 102 4.08 2.95 23.82
CA GLN A 102 5.11 3.05 24.85
C GLN A 102 4.79 2.18 26.06
N GLN A 103 3.54 2.13 26.49
CA GLN A 103 3.08 1.24 27.56
C GLN A 103 3.27 -0.24 27.16
N GLU A 104 2.86 -0.62 25.96
CA GLU A 104 3.02 -1.99 25.46
C GLU A 104 4.50 -2.40 25.39
N ILE A 105 5.37 -1.50 24.94
CA ILE A 105 6.83 -1.71 24.94
C ILE A 105 7.34 -1.93 26.37
N SER A 106 6.88 -1.12 27.33
CA SER A 106 7.25 -1.28 28.74
C SER A 106 6.82 -2.63 29.28
N ASP A 107 5.58 -3.04 29.04
CA ASP A 107 5.02 -4.31 29.51
C ASP A 107 5.75 -5.51 28.90
N LEU A 108 6.03 -5.48 27.60
CA LEU A 108 6.80 -6.51 26.91
C LEU A 108 8.24 -6.59 27.43
N ARG A 109 8.88 -5.46 27.71
CA ARG A 109 10.22 -5.43 28.31
C ARG A 109 10.22 -6.02 29.71
N ASN A 110 9.25 -5.66 30.56
CA ASN A 110 9.10 -6.22 31.91
C ASN A 110 8.89 -7.73 31.87
N ARG A 111 8.18 -8.24 30.86
CA ARG A 111 8.00 -9.69 30.68
C ARG A 111 9.25 -10.39 30.14
N LEU A 112 10.05 -9.71 29.34
CA LEU A 112 11.30 -10.24 28.78
C LEU A 112 12.46 -10.23 29.76
N GLU A 113 12.50 -9.27 30.68
CA GLU A 113 13.58 -9.12 31.68
C GLU A 113 13.84 -10.39 32.49
N PRO A 114 12.84 -11.03 33.16
CA PRO A 114 13.06 -12.27 33.89
C PRO A 114 13.47 -13.45 33.01
N LEU A 115 13.05 -13.45 31.73
CA LEU A 115 13.44 -14.49 30.76
C LEU A 115 14.89 -14.34 30.28
N ARG A 116 15.48 -13.15 30.45
CA ARG A 116 16.86 -12.84 30.05
C ARG A 116 17.83 -12.76 31.22
N SER A 117 17.36 -12.41 32.41
CA SER A 117 18.16 -12.31 33.63
C SER A 117 18.37 -13.66 34.34
N GLY A 118 17.57 -14.67 34.00
CA GLY A 118 17.82 -16.05 34.45
C GLY A 118 19.14 -16.62 33.92
N ASP A 119 19.66 -17.63 34.64
CA ASP A 119 20.92 -18.33 34.31
C ASP A 119 20.88 -19.03 32.93
N VAL A 120 19.67 -19.33 32.44
CA VAL A 120 19.46 -19.97 31.13
C VAL A 120 19.24 -18.90 30.06
N LYS A 121 20.27 -18.64 29.26
CA LYS A 121 20.15 -17.74 28.11
C LYS A 121 19.22 -18.36 27.05
N PRO A 122 18.20 -17.64 26.57
CA PRO A 122 17.37 -18.11 25.48
C PRO A 122 18.22 -18.28 24.21
N ILE A 123 18.22 -19.50 23.67
CA ILE A 123 18.86 -19.82 22.39
C ILE A 123 17.88 -19.57 21.24
N SER A 124 18.41 -19.17 20.09
CA SER A 124 17.58 -19.06 18.89
C SER A 124 17.11 -20.43 18.40
N ALA A 125 16.00 -20.46 17.65
CA ALA A 125 15.50 -21.68 17.04
C ALA A 125 16.56 -22.32 16.09
N GLU A 126 17.33 -21.48 15.40
CA GLU A 126 18.40 -21.93 14.51
C GLU A 126 19.56 -22.60 15.27
N GLU A 127 20.02 -22.00 16.36
CA GLU A 127 21.06 -22.58 17.22
C GLU A 127 20.59 -23.90 17.82
N LYS A 128 19.34 -23.94 18.30
CA LYS A 128 18.72 -25.18 18.80
C LYS A 128 18.74 -26.28 17.75
N GLN A 129 18.33 -25.95 16.51
CA GLN A 129 18.31 -26.91 15.41
C GLN A 129 19.72 -27.40 15.04
N LYS A 130 20.71 -26.51 14.97
CA LYS A 130 22.12 -26.88 14.73
C LYS A 130 22.62 -27.85 15.80
N LEU A 131 22.34 -27.57 17.08
CA LEU A 131 22.72 -28.45 18.18
C LEU A 131 22.06 -29.83 18.06
N HIS A 132 20.77 -29.90 17.73
CA HIS A 132 20.08 -31.18 17.51
C HIS A 132 20.69 -31.99 16.37
N MET A 133 21.05 -31.34 15.26
CA MET A 133 21.71 -32.00 14.13
C MET A 133 23.08 -32.55 14.54
N GLU A 134 23.86 -31.77 15.29
CA GLU A 134 25.19 -32.19 15.74
C GLU A 134 25.11 -33.35 16.74
N VAL A 135 24.18 -33.30 17.69
CA VAL A 135 23.91 -34.41 18.62
C VAL A 135 23.53 -35.68 17.85
N LYS A 136 22.64 -35.57 16.86
CA LYS A 136 22.25 -36.72 16.02
C LYS A 136 23.43 -37.29 15.24
N ARG A 137 24.31 -36.42 14.71
CA ARG A 137 25.53 -36.80 14.01
C ARG A 137 26.49 -37.55 14.93
N MET A 138 26.77 -37.01 16.11
CA MET A 138 27.64 -37.63 17.13
C MET A 138 27.12 -39.00 17.57
N GLN A 139 25.82 -39.12 17.82
CA GLN A 139 25.19 -40.40 18.17
C GLN A 139 25.37 -41.43 17.05
N GLY A 140 25.17 -41.03 15.78
CA GLY A 140 25.38 -41.90 14.64
C GLY A 140 26.82 -42.42 14.54
N LEU A 141 27.80 -41.52 14.69
CA LEU A 141 29.22 -41.88 14.66
C LEU A 141 29.61 -42.80 15.81
N TRP A 142 29.11 -42.54 17.02
CA TRP A 142 29.39 -43.38 18.17
C TRP A 142 28.80 -44.80 18.00
N MET A 143 27.55 -44.90 17.52
CA MET A 143 26.92 -46.21 17.23
C MET A 143 27.71 -46.99 16.17
N ALA A 144 28.15 -46.31 15.10
CA ALA A 144 28.97 -46.95 14.06
C ALA A 144 30.32 -47.43 14.62
N ARG A 145 31.01 -46.59 15.40
CA ARG A 145 32.29 -46.93 16.02
C ARG A 145 32.15 -48.10 16.99
N LYS A 146 31.09 -48.12 17.80
CA LYS A 146 30.78 -49.25 18.69
C LYS A 146 30.53 -50.53 17.90
N ARG A 147 29.80 -50.45 16.78
CA ARG A 147 29.55 -51.59 15.89
C ARG A 147 30.86 -52.15 15.32
N TRP A 148 31.72 -51.28 14.77
CA TRP A 148 33.02 -51.69 14.23
C TRP A 148 33.95 -52.24 15.29
N TYR A 149 33.97 -51.64 16.47
CA TYR A 149 34.73 -52.15 17.60
C TYR A 149 34.28 -53.57 17.94
N LYS A 150 32.97 -53.81 18.04
CA LYS A 150 32.44 -55.15 18.32
C LYS A 150 32.78 -56.15 17.22
N GLU A 151 32.55 -55.80 15.95
CA GLU A 151 32.90 -56.65 14.80
C GLU A 151 34.39 -57.02 14.80
N PHE A 152 35.26 -56.06 15.06
CA PHE A 152 36.71 -56.28 15.13
C PHE A 152 37.09 -57.14 16.35
N PHE A 153 36.52 -56.84 17.52
CA PHE A 153 36.81 -57.56 18.75
C PHE A 153 36.35 -59.03 18.65
N ASP A 154 35.15 -59.27 18.13
CA ASP A 154 34.60 -60.62 17.92
C ASP A 154 35.50 -61.42 16.95
N ALA A 155 35.95 -60.80 15.84
CA ALA A 155 36.86 -61.45 14.90
C ALA A 155 38.23 -61.79 15.51
N VAL A 156 38.76 -60.94 16.38
CA VAL A 156 40.01 -61.21 17.12
C VAL A 156 39.80 -62.32 18.14
N SER A 157 38.72 -62.30 18.91
CA SER A 157 38.43 -63.36 19.89
C SER A 157 38.23 -64.72 19.24
N ASP A 158 37.55 -64.77 18.10
CA ASP A 158 37.33 -66.02 17.35
C ASP A 158 38.65 -66.60 16.82
N GLY A 159 39.58 -65.74 16.41
CA GLY A 159 40.91 -66.13 15.92
C GLY A 159 41.86 -66.64 17.01
N MET A 160 41.61 -66.34 18.29
CA MET A 160 42.45 -66.77 19.41
C MET A 160 42.13 -68.20 19.90
N GLY A 161 41.10 -68.85 19.32
CA GLY A 161 40.63 -70.18 19.73
C GLY A 161 39.75 -70.13 20.98
N GLY A 162 38.80 -71.06 21.08
CA GLY A 162 37.71 -71.06 22.08
C GLY A 162 38.12 -71.17 23.56
N ASP A 163 39.41 -71.18 23.88
CA ASP A 163 39.95 -71.23 25.24
C ASP A 163 40.18 -69.84 25.87
N ALA A 164 40.10 -68.77 25.09
CA ALA A 164 40.26 -67.40 25.61
C ALA A 164 38.90 -66.78 26.00
N ASN A 165 38.68 -66.52 27.28
CA ASN A 165 37.51 -65.79 27.77
C ASN A 165 37.50 -64.35 27.21
N PRO A 166 36.44 -63.91 26.50
CA PRO A 166 36.33 -62.56 25.96
C PRO A 166 36.43 -61.44 27.00
N GLN A 167 36.02 -61.71 28.24
CA GLN A 167 36.11 -60.73 29.33
C GLN A 167 37.56 -60.51 29.78
N ASP A 168 38.32 -61.59 29.95
CA ASP A 168 39.74 -61.53 30.31
C ASP A 168 40.55 -60.81 29.22
N LEU A 169 40.15 -60.95 27.95
CA LEU A 169 40.78 -60.23 26.83
C LEU A 169 40.51 -58.72 26.90
N LYS A 170 39.29 -58.29 27.24
CA LYS A 170 38.98 -56.87 27.45
C LYS A 170 39.76 -56.27 28.60
N GLU A 171 39.89 -56.99 29.71
CA GLU A 171 40.67 -56.57 30.87
C GLU A 171 42.17 -56.46 30.53
N ARG A 172 42.71 -57.45 29.82
CA ARG A 172 44.11 -57.42 29.34
C ARG A 172 44.39 -56.29 28.36
N MET A 173 43.42 -55.93 27.52
CA MET A 173 43.51 -54.83 26.58
C MET A 173 43.11 -53.47 27.20
N ASN A 174 42.74 -53.46 28.49
CA ASN A 174 42.28 -52.29 29.23
C ASN A 174 41.16 -51.53 28.49
N ILE A 175 40.14 -52.28 28.05
CA ILE A 175 38.99 -51.72 27.34
C ILE A 175 37.88 -51.41 28.34
N ASP A 176 37.60 -50.12 28.52
CA ASP A 176 36.59 -49.63 29.45
C ASP A 176 35.15 -49.95 29.00
N ASP A 177 34.24 -50.01 29.99
CA ASP A 177 32.80 -50.15 29.77
C ASP A 177 32.19 -48.89 29.11
N THR A 178 31.26 -49.09 28.19
CA THR A 178 30.56 -48.02 27.47
C THR A 178 29.16 -47.71 28.02
N SER A 179 28.74 -48.39 29.10
CA SER A 179 27.43 -48.24 29.75
C SER A 179 27.05 -46.80 30.06
N GLU A 180 27.97 -45.98 30.60
CA GLU A 180 27.72 -44.56 30.91
C GLU A 180 27.36 -43.76 29.64
N ILE A 181 28.04 -44.03 28.52
CA ILE A 181 27.79 -43.34 27.26
C ILE A 181 26.43 -43.76 26.68
N GLU A 182 26.06 -45.02 26.85
CA GLU A 182 24.76 -45.57 26.42
C GLU A 182 23.59 -44.97 27.17
N GLU A 183 23.71 -44.86 28.49
CA GLU A 183 22.72 -44.22 29.35
C GLU A 183 22.54 -42.75 28.98
N ARG A 184 23.64 -42.03 28.70
CA ARG A 184 23.58 -40.63 28.27
C ARG A 184 22.94 -40.47 26.90
N ILE A 185 23.22 -41.35 25.94
CA ILE A 185 22.57 -41.35 24.63
C ILE A 185 21.06 -41.65 24.78
N ALA A 186 20.69 -42.59 25.64
CA ALA A 186 19.29 -42.93 25.91
C ALA A 186 18.54 -41.77 26.58
N ALA A 187 19.17 -41.10 27.55
CA ALA A 187 18.62 -39.93 28.23
C ALA A 187 18.37 -38.77 27.23
N VAL A 188 19.33 -38.49 26.35
CA VAL A 188 19.18 -37.45 25.31
C VAL A 188 18.06 -37.80 24.33
N LYS A 189 17.91 -39.07 23.93
CA LYS A 189 16.79 -39.51 23.08
C LYS A 189 15.44 -39.38 23.77
N LYS A 190 15.36 -39.61 25.08
CA LYS A 190 14.13 -39.44 25.88
C LYS A 190 13.73 -37.97 25.97
N LEU A 191 14.69 -37.08 26.21
CA LEU A 191 14.46 -35.63 26.24
C LEU A 191 14.00 -35.09 24.88
N ALA A 192 14.55 -35.60 23.77
CA ALA A 192 14.14 -35.21 22.42
C ALA A 192 12.72 -35.64 22.03
N ARG A 193 12.08 -36.57 22.76
CA ARG A 193 10.69 -37.00 22.54
C ARG A 193 9.66 -36.19 23.35
N LEU A 194 10.13 -35.41 24.33
CA LEU A 194 9.30 -34.62 25.23
C LEU A 194 9.19 -33.14 24.78
N GLN A 195 9.89 -32.77 23.71
CA GLN A 195 9.87 -31.45 23.08
C GLN A 195 9.16 -31.52 21.72
#